data_AF-A0A945ZCT7-F1
#
_entry.id   AF-A0A945ZCT7-F1
#
_cell.length_a   1.000
_cell.length_b   1.000
_cell.length_c   1.000
_cell.angle_alpha   90.00
_cell.angle_beta   90.00
_cell.angle_gamma   90.00
#
_symmetry.space_group_name_H-M   'P 1'
#
loop_
_entity.id
_entity.type
_entity.pdbx_description
1 polymer ?
#
loop_
_entity_poly.entity_id
_entity_poly.type
_entity_poly.pdbx_seq_one_letter_code
_entity_poly.pdbx_strand_id
1 'polypeptide(L)'
;LLLGLTLCWVILVIGMGQKASIINAPLMNFEVSQSGFGMYVKYMMAGFLAVFAITMMIQFASYILESIADYRDEPGRREIETDTVQ
;
A
#
# COMPACT_ATOMS: atom_id res chain seq x y z
N LEU A 1 12.47 3.50 -1.44
CA LEU A 1 11.42 4.45 -1.00
C LEU A 1 10.73 5.16 -2.17
N LEU A 2 11.45 5.88 -3.03
CA LEU A 2 10.85 6.65 -4.14
C LEU A 2 9.93 5.83 -5.07
N LEU A 3 10.38 4.67 -5.54
CA LEU A 3 9.56 3.82 -6.42
C LEU A 3 8.36 3.18 -5.69
N GLY A 4 8.51 2.86 -4.41
CA GLY A 4 7.43 2.29 -3.60
C GLY A 4 6.32 3.30 -3.33
N LEU A 5 6.67 4.51 -2.90
CA LEU A 5 5.72 5.57 -2.61
C LEU A 5 4.96 6.02 -3.87
N THR A 6 5.66 6.18 -5.00
CA THR A 6 5.06 6.55 -6.28
C THR A 6 4.14 5.46 -6.82
N LEU A 7 4.50 4.18 -6.69
CA LEU A 7 3.63 3.07 -7.05
C LEU A 7 2.35 3.04 -6.19
N CYS A 8 2.47 3.17 -4.87
CA CYS A 8 1.30 3.25 -3.97
C CYS A 8 0.40 4.43 -4.33
N TRP A 9 0.98 5.58 -4.65
CA TRP A 9 0.25 6.77 -5.10
C TRP A 9 -0.52 6.52 -6.39
N VAL A 10 0.12 5.89 -7.38
CA VAL A 10 -0.52 5.51 -8.65
C VAL A 10 -1.69 4.55 -8.42
N ILE A 11 -1.53 3.55 -7.55
CA ILE A 11 -2.59 2.58 -7.24
C ILE A 11 -3.81 3.28 -6.63
N LEU A 12 -3.61 4.20 -5.68
CA LEU A 12 -4.73 4.92 -5.05
C LEU A 12 -5.39 5.92 -6.01
N VAL A 13 -4.60 6.76 -6.67
CA VAL A 13 -5.14 7.82 -7.54
C VAL A 13 -5.81 7.25 -8.78
N ILE A 14 -5.19 6.30 -9.47
CA ILE A 14 -5.76 5.72 -10.69
C ILE A 14 -6.77 4.62 -10.35
N GLY A 15 -6.46 3.78 -9.36
CA GLY A 15 -7.31 2.64 -8.98
C GLY A 15 -8.61 3.03 -8.29
N MET A 16 -8.68 4.19 -7.64
CA MET A 16 -9.91 4.69 -6.99
C MET A 16 -10.44 6.01 -7.56
N GLY A 17 -9.71 6.69 -8.45
CA GLY A 17 -10.03 8.06 -8.88
C GLY A 17 -11.31 8.24 -9.70
N GLN A 18 -11.87 7.17 -10.29
CA GLN A 18 -13.12 7.22 -11.04
C GLN A 18 -14.10 6.14 -10.54
N LYS A 19 -15.40 6.31 -10.83
CA LYS A 19 -16.43 5.31 -10.49
C LYS A 19 -16.22 3.97 -11.21
N ALA A 20 -15.61 4.00 -12.40
CA ALA A 20 -15.29 2.83 -13.21
C ALA A 20 -13.86 2.29 -13.00
N SER A 21 -13.10 2.82 -12.03
CA SER A 21 -11.72 2.37 -11.80
C SER A 21 -11.67 0.93 -11.27
N ILE A 22 -10.53 0.26 -11.47
CA ILE A 22 -10.36 -1.18 -11.25
C ILE A 22 -10.61 -1.63 -9.80
N ILE A 23 -10.49 -0.71 -8.82
CA ILE A 23 -10.83 -0.98 -7.42
C ILE A 23 -12.27 -0.55 -7.10
N ASN A 24 -12.70 0.62 -7.59
CA ASN A 24 -13.99 1.19 -7.21
C ASN A 24 -15.20 0.48 -7.86
N ALA A 25 -15.09 0.15 -9.15
CA ALA A 25 -16.14 -0.53 -9.90
C ALA A 25 -16.60 -1.85 -9.26
N PRO A 26 -15.69 -2.78 -8.90
CA PRO A 26 -16.09 -4.05 -8.28
C PRO A 26 -16.57 -3.93 -6.83
N LEU A 27 -16.20 -2.86 -6.10
CA LEU A 27 -16.65 -2.63 -4.73
C LEU A 27 -18.04 -1.99 -4.67
N MET A 28 -18.42 -1.21 -5.68
CA MET A 28 -19.71 -0.51 -5.73
C MET A 28 -20.80 -1.31 -6.46
N ASN A 29 -20.45 -2.06 -7.51
CA ASN A 29 -21.41 -2.82 -8.31
C ASN A 29 -21.01 -4.29 -8.36
N PHE A 30 -21.57 -5.06 -7.42
CA PHE A 30 -21.46 -6.50 -7.42
C PHE A 30 -22.40 -7.09 -8.47
N GLU A 31 -21.85 -7.50 -9.60
CA GLU A 31 -22.60 -8.34 -10.54
C GLU A 31 -22.72 -9.75 -9.94
N VAL A 32 -23.88 -10.01 -9.33
CA VAL A 32 -24.27 -11.33 -8.83
C VAL A 32 -24.94 -12.07 -9.99
N SER A 33 -24.14 -12.79 -10.77
CA SER A 33 -24.66 -13.67 -11.83
C SER A 33 -24.44 -15.13 -11.47
N GLN A 34 -25.37 -16.02 -11.84
CA GLN A 34 -25.43 -17.41 -11.38
C GLN A 34 -24.25 -18.28 -11.89
N SER A 35 -23.54 -17.83 -12.93
CA SER A 35 -22.29 -18.43 -13.44
C SER A 35 -21.01 -17.75 -12.89
N GLY A 36 -21.15 -16.82 -11.94
CA GLY A 36 -20.11 -15.87 -11.53
C GLY A 36 -19.15 -16.32 -10.43
N PHE A 37 -18.90 -17.62 -10.22
CA PHE A 37 -18.07 -18.10 -9.10
C PHE A 37 -16.65 -17.47 -9.06
N GLY A 38 -16.06 -17.15 -10.23
CA GLY A 38 -14.78 -16.43 -10.32
C GLY A 38 -14.88 -14.91 -10.13
N MET A 39 -16.08 -14.32 -10.24
CA MET A 39 -16.27 -12.87 -10.12
C MET A 39 -16.15 -12.34 -8.69
N TYR A 40 -16.44 -13.16 -7.68
CA TYR A 40 -16.28 -12.73 -6.29
C TYR A 40 -14.81 -12.60 -5.87
N VAL A 41 -13.95 -13.47 -6.39
CA VAL A 41 -12.51 -13.43 -6.10
C VAL A 41 -11.89 -12.14 -6.63
N LYS A 42 -12.22 -11.72 -7.87
CA LYS A 42 -11.72 -10.43 -8.40
C LYS A 42 -12.19 -9.24 -7.56
N TYR A 43 -13.39 -9.29 -6.97
CA TYR A 43 -13.90 -8.24 -6.10
C TYR A 43 -13.15 -8.19 -4.77
N MET A 44 -12.87 -9.34 -4.16
CA MET A 44 -12.05 -9.41 -2.96
C MET A 44 -10.59 -9.00 -3.21
N MET A 45 -10.01 -9.37 -4.36
CA MET A 45 -8.65 -8.94 -4.75
C MET A 45 -8.55 -7.44 -4.98
N ALA A 46 -9.57 -6.82 -5.58
CA ALA A 46 -9.66 -5.38 -5.73
C ALA A 46 -9.68 -4.66 -4.38
N GLY A 47 -10.49 -5.15 -3.42
CA GLY A 47 -10.50 -4.64 -2.05
C GLY A 47 -9.15 -4.84 -1.35
N PHE A 48 -8.54 -6.01 -1.48
CA PHE A 48 -7.21 -6.30 -0.94
C PHE A 48 -6.15 -5.33 -1.48
N LEU A 49 -6.17 -5.04 -2.79
CA LEU A 49 -5.23 -4.12 -3.42
C LEU A 49 -5.30 -2.71 -2.81
N ALA A 50 -6.51 -2.19 -2.51
CA ALA A 50 -6.67 -0.91 -1.83
C ALA A 50 -6.09 -0.93 -0.41
N VAL A 51 -6.44 -1.95 0.40
CA VAL A 51 -5.93 -2.06 1.77
C VAL A 51 -4.41 -2.18 1.77
N PHE A 52 -3.85 -3.02 0.89
CA PHE A 52 -2.42 -3.18 0.71
C PHE A 52 -1.72 -1.87 0.33
N ALA A 53 -2.26 -1.13 -0.64
CA ALA A 53 -1.66 0.14 -1.06
C ALA A 53 -1.64 1.18 0.07
N ILE A 54 -2.71 1.24 0.89
CA ILE A 54 -2.79 2.16 2.04
C ILE A 54 -1.78 1.77 3.12
N THR A 55 -1.72 0.49 3.54
CA THR A 55 -0.82 0.06 4.61
C THR A 55 0.65 0.20 4.20
N MET A 56 0.98 -0.11 2.95
CA MET A 56 2.34 0.08 2.41
C MET A 56 2.70 1.56 2.28
N MET A 57 1.76 2.43 1.94
CA MET A 57 2.00 3.88 1.90
C MET A 57 2.37 4.41 3.29
N ILE A 58 1.72 3.92 4.35
CA ILE A 58 2.07 4.27 5.74
C ILE A 58 3.48 3.80 6.07
N GLN A 59 3.84 2.55 5.74
CA GLN A 59 5.19 2.03 6.00
C GLN A 59 6.28 2.82 5.26
N PHE A 60 6.07 3.14 3.99
CA PHE A 60 7.02 3.96 3.25
C PHE A 60 7.14 5.37 3.80
N ALA A 61 6.06 5.98 4.29
CA ALA A 61 6.11 7.27 4.97
C ALA A 61 6.94 7.18 6.27
N SER A 62 6.75 6.14 7.08
CA SER A 62 7.55 5.91 8.30
C SER A 62 9.04 5.81 8.00
N TYR A 63 9.43 5.03 6.98
CA TYR A 63 10.83 4.91 6.59
C TYR A 63 11.43 6.21 6.03
N ILE A 64 10.64 7.05 5.35
CA ILE A 64 11.11 8.37 4.92
C ILE A 64 11.36 9.26 6.14
N LEU A 65 10.46 9.26 7.13
CA LEU A 65 10.63 10.04 8.35
C LEU A 65 11.86 9.58 9.14
N GLU A 66 12.08 8.27 9.27
CA GLU A 66 13.27 7.72 9.90
C GLU A 66 14.54 8.11 9.14
N SER A 67 14.54 8.04 7.81
CA SER A 67 15.68 8.48 6.98
C SER A 67 15.94 9.99 7.08
N ILE A 68 14.91 10.82 7.29
CA ILE A 68 15.06 12.26 7.51
C ILE A 68 15.61 12.54 8.92
N ALA A 69 15.14 11.82 9.92
CA ALA A 69 15.65 11.92 11.29
C ALA A 69 17.14 11.55 11.34
N ASP A 70 17.53 10.46 10.65
CA ASP A 70 18.93 10.06 10.49
C ASP A 70 19.76 11.11 9.74
N TYR A 71 19.21 11.75 8.71
CA TYR A 71 19.90 12.84 7.99
C TYR A 71 20.08 14.11 8.86
N ARG A 72 19.18 14.34 9.82
CA ARG A 72 19.19 15.51 10.72
C ARG A 72 19.89 15.25 12.05
N ASP A 73 20.50 14.08 12.22
CA ASP A 73 21.21 13.64 13.42
C ASP A 73 20.32 13.74 14.70
N GLU A 74 19.04 13.39 14.57
CA GLU A 74 18.10 13.44 15.70
C GLU A 74 18.34 12.28 16.68
N PRO A 75 18.38 12.55 18.01
CA PRO A 75 18.61 11.52 19.01
C PRO A 75 17.40 10.56 19.07
N GLY A 76 17.66 9.25 18.99
CA GLY A 76 16.61 8.22 18.85
C GLY A 76 16.87 7.23 17.70
N ARG A 77 17.99 7.38 17.00
CA ARG A 77 18.48 6.41 16.03
C ARG A 77 18.54 5.01 16.64
N ARG A 78 17.98 4.04 15.95
CA ARG A 78 18.06 2.64 16.35
C ARG A 78 19.51 2.20 16.23
N GLU A 79 20.20 2.04 17.35
CA GLU A 79 21.53 1.46 17.36
C GLU A 79 21.42 0.00 16.93
N ILE A 80 22.04 -0.34 15.80
CA ILE A 80 22.20 -1.73 15.41
C ILE A 80 23.26 -2.25 16.37
N GLU A 81 22.83 -2.92 17.44
CA GLU A 81 23.72 -3.69 18.32
C GLU A 81 24.39 -4.75 17.44
N THR A 82 25.51 -4.36 16.85
CA THR A 82 26.49 -5.31 16.34
C THR A 82 27.15 -5.84 17.60
N ASP A 83 26.47 -6.80 18.24
CA ASP A 83 27.14 -7.71 19.14
C ASP A 83 28.33 -8.25 18.37
N THR A 84 29.51 -7.77 18.77
CA THR A 84 30.79 -8.34 18.41
C THR A 84 30.72 -9.82 18.73
N VAL A 85 30.43 -10.62 17.71
CA VAL A 85 30.74 -12.04 17.72
C VAL A 85 32.26 -12.12 17.66
N GLN A 86 32.86 -11.99 18.84
CA GLN A 86 34.28 -12.26 19.18
C GLN A 86 35.31 -11.22 18.74
#